data_AF-A0A503B7P7-F1
#
_entry.id   AF-A0A503B7P7-F1
#
_cell.length_a   1.000
_cell.length_b   1.000
_cell.length_c   1.000
_cell.angle_alpha   90.00
_cell.angle_beta   90.00
_cell.angle_gamma   90.00
#
_symmetry.space_group_name_H-M   'P 1'
#
loop_
_entity.id
_entity.type
_entity.pdbx_description
1 polymer ?
#
loop_
_entity_poly.entity_id
_entity_poly.type
_entity_poly.pdbx_seq_one_letter_code
_entity_poly.pdbx_strand_id
1 'polypeptide(L)'
;MAATVALNQVSANLWEMPQPLRDYAGELLKRGRSYHQAFQILAERNEPGLSYPAYFLLAHAVEVILKSYLVAKGTPKSKLGKRPLRHDTGQVFAECEKQGLVVADQMMKALAIQLAHVNQDYDLRYPTGFNLSIPGPKHCVPPLDALIAAVAPGVEKAFIIAQIQFAADTQHLRGSKIRWSD
;
A
#
# COMPACT_ATOMS: atom_id res chain seq x y z
N MET A 1 -22.41 -16.99 -2.39
CA MET A 1 -23.27 -16.09 -3.17
C MET A 1 -22.52 -14.78 -3.35
N ALA A 2 -22.11 -14.43 -4.56
CA ALA A 2 -21.48 -13.14 -4.83
C ALA A 2 -22.55 -12.06 -4.62
N ALA A 3 -22.29 -11.09 -3.73
CA ALA A 3 -23.15 -9.92 -3.61
C ALA A 3 -23.15 -9.20 -4.96
N THR A 4 -24.34 -9.08 -5.57
CA THR A 4 -24.55 -8.28 -6.77
C THR A 4 -24.02 -6.88 -6.49
N VAL A 5 -22.96 -6.45 -7.17
CA VAL A 5 -22.37 -5.14 -6.93
C VAL A 5 -23.38 -4.09 -7.40
N ALA A 6 -23.78 -3.19 -6.51
CA ALA A 6 -24.80 -2.18 -6.78
C ALA A 6 -24.26 -1.15 -7.80
N LEU A 7 -24.55 -1.38 -9.08
CA LEU A 7 -24.33 -0.44 -10.17
C LEU A 7 -25.45 0.61 -10.16
N ASN A 8 -25.08 1.88 -10.05
CA ASN A 8 -26.00 3.01 -10.04
C ASN A 8 -25.75 3.90 -11.26
N GLN A 9 -26.77 4.14 -12.08
CA GLN A 9 -26.66 5.07 -13.21
C GLN A 9 -26.78 6.52 -12.70
N VAL A 10 -25.76 7.34 -12.94
CA VAL A 10 -25.75 8.78 -12.56
C VAL A 10 -26.19 9.66 -13.72
N SER A 11 -25.80 9.29 -14.95
CA SER A 11 -26.27 9.93 -16.18
C SER A 11 -26.22 8.94 -17.35
N ALA A 12 -26.67 9.37 -18.53
CA ALA A 12 -26.69 8.53 -19.73
C ALA A 12 -25.35 7.79 -20.00
N ASN A 13 -24.21 8.44 -19.68
CA ASN A 13 -22.87 7.91 -19.95
C ASN A 13 -22.01 7.73 -18.68
N LEU A 14 -22.59 7.80 -17.48
CA LEU A 14 -21.86 7.68 -16.21
C LEU A 14 -22.57 6.72 -15.25
N TRP A 15 -21.81 5.73 -14.79
CA TRP A 15 -22.22 4.77 -13.79
C TRP A 15 -21.29 4.81 -12.59
N GLU A 16 -21.84 4.47 -11.44
CA GLU A 16 -21.12 4.34 -10.19
C GLU A 16 -21.26 2.95 -9.60
N MET A 17 -20.18 2.50 -8.97
CA MET A 17 -20.19 1.29 -8.15
C MET A 17 -19.10 1.38 -7.09
N PRO A 18 -19.23 0.64 -5.97
CA PRO A 18 -18.13 0.50 -5.02
C PRO A 18 -16.91 -0.12 -5.72
N GLN A 19 -15.72 0.45 -5.52
CA GLN A 19 -14.52 -0.18 -6.06
C GLN A 19 -14.25 -1.51 -5.33
N PRO A 20 -14.08 -2.62 -6.05
CA PRO A 20 -13.76 -3.91 -5.43
C PRO A 20 -12.52 -3.79 -4.54
N LEU A 21 -12.58 -4.34 -3.31
CA LEU A 21 -11.43 -4.27 -2.39
C LEU A 21 -10.15 -4.82 -3.03
N ARG A 22 -10.27 -5.95 -3.73
CA ARG A 22 -9.16 -6.60 -4.42
C ARG A 22 -8.60 -5.77 -5.59
N ASP A 23 -9.43 -4.95 -6.23
CA ASP A 23 -8.98 -3.98 -7.23
C ASP A 23 -8.11 -2.89 -6.57
N TYR A 24 -8.64 -2.28 -5.51
CA TYR A 24 -7.93 -1.28 -4.71
C TYR A 24 -6.61 -1.81 -4.12
N ALA A 25 -6.59 -3.07 -3.67
CA ALA A 25 -5.38 -3.73 -3.18
C ALA A 25 -4.28 -3.78 -4.24
N GLY A 26 -4.60 -4.12 -5.49
CA GLY A 26 -3.63 -4.13 -6.58
C GLY A 26 -3.07 -2.74 -6.89
N GLU A 27 -3.94 -1.72 -6.92
CA GLU A 27 -3.51 -0.32 -7.10
C GLU A 27 -2.59 0.16 -5.97
N LEU A 28 -2.87 -0.22 -4.72
CA LEU A 28 -1.96 0.04 -3.61
C LEU A 28 -0.60 -0.64 -3.84
N LEU A 29 -0.56 -1.94 -4.14
CA LEU A 29 0.71 -2.64 -4.38
C LEU A 29 1.54 -1.98 -5.49
N LYS A 30 0.88 -1.60 -6.59
CA LYS A 30 1.52 -0.89 -7.70
C LYS A 30 2.17 0.42 -7.25
N ARG A 31 1.44 1.26 -6.51
CA ARG A 31 1.98 2.52 -5.96
C ARG A 31 3.11 2.28 -4.96
N GLY A 32 2.95 1.28 -4.10
CA GLY A 32 3.98 0.88 -3.14
C GLY A 32 5.30 0.50 -3.81
N ARG A 33 5.24 -0.27 -4.91
CA ARG A 33 6.41 -0.58 -5.75
C ARG A 33 7.03 0.66 -6.38
N SER A 34 6.22 1.59 -6.89
CA SER A 34 6.72 2.84 -7.45
C SER A 34 7.45 3.69 -6.41
N TYR A 35 6.95 3.76 -5.17
CA TYR A 35 7.64 4.46 -4.08
C TYR A 35 8.93 3.76 -3.67
N HIS A 36 8.96 2.42 -3.63
CA HIS A 36 10.18 1.66 -3.39
C HIS A 36 11.24 1.94 -4.46
N GLN A 37 10.86 1.90 -5.73
CA GLN A 37 11.75 2.21 -6.84
C GLN A 37 12.29 3.65 -6.76
N ALA A 38 11.43 4.61 -6.42
CA ALA A 38 11.84 5.99 -6.23
C ALA A 38 12.84 6.14 -5.07
N PHE A 39 12.62 5.43 -3.95
CA PHE A 39 13.59 5.37 -2.85
C PHE A 39 14.95 4.82 -3.31
N GLN A 40 14.97 3.72 -4.07
CA GLN A 40 16.22 3.13 -4.60
C GLN A 40 16.99 4.13 -5.47
N ILE A 41 16.31 4.80 -6.41
CA ILE A 41 16.93 5.81 -7.29
C ILE A 41 17.54 6.96 -6.48
N LEU A 42 16.83 7.46 -5.47
CA LEU A 42 17.33 8.55 -4.63
C LEU A 42 18.48 8.11 -3.72
N ALA A 43 18.40 6.89 -3.19
CA ALA A 43 19.43 6.30 -2.36
C ALA A 43 20.75 6.09 -3.11
N GLU A 44 20.68 5.67 -4.38
CA GLU A 44 21.85 5.46 -5.24
C GLU A 44 22.57 6.76 -5.59
N ARG A 45 21.83 7.85 -5.79
CA ARG A 45 22.40 9.16 -6.13
C ARG A 45 23.25 9.76 -5.00
N ASN A 46 22.97 9.40 -3.75
CA ASN A 46 23.67 9.90 -2.56
C ASN A 46 23.83 11.44 -2.54
N GLU A 47 22.85 12.16 -3.09
CA GLU A 47 22.88 13.61 -3.20
C GLU A 47 22.55 14.25 -1.83
N PRO A 48 23.37 15.21 -1.36
CA PRO A 48 23.08 15.96 -0.14
C PRO A 48 21.69 16.61 -0.20
N GLY A 49 20.88 16.43 0.86
CA GLY A 49 19.53 16.99 0.96
C GLY A 49 18.40 16.08 0.48
N LEU A 50 18.70 14.94 -0.17
CA LEU A 50 17.66 13.99 -0.61
C LEU A 50 17.32 12.90 0.41
N SER A 51 17.97 12.87 1.57
CA SER A 51 17.74 11.83 2.59
C SER A 51 16.30 11.84 3.12
N TYR A 52 15.78 13.00 3.55
CA TYR A 52 14.41 13.11 4.05
C TYR A 52 13.34 12.64 3.05
N PRO A 53 13.31 13.12 1.79
CA PRO A 53 12.33 12.64 0.82
C PRO A 53 12.54 11.16 0.46
N ALA A 54 13.77 10.66 0.41
CA ALA A 54 14.02 9.24 0.18
C ALA A 54 13.40 8.37 1.30
N TYR A 55 13.67 8.69 2.56
CA TYR A 55 13.12 7.93 3.68
C TYR A 55 11.61 8.12 3.87
N PHE A 56 11.06 9.27 3.46
CA PHE A 56 9.61 9.45 3.36
C PHE A 56 8.99 8.48 2.36
N LEU A 57 9.60 8.34 1.18
CA LEU A 57 9.16 7.39 0.15
C LEU A 57 9.29 5.94 0.65
N LEU A 58 10.37 5.61 1.37
CA LEU A 58 10.54 4.28 1.99
C LEU A 58 9.41 3.97 2.98
N ALA A 59 9.15 4.89 3.93
CA ALA A 59 8.08 4.72 4.92
C ALA A 59 6.72 4.51 4.23
N HIS A 60 6.45 5.30 3.20
CA HIS A 60 5.20 5.21 2.47
C HIS A 60 5.09 3.94 1.60
N ALA A 61 6.20 3.48 1.01
CA ALA A 61 6.25 2.21 0.29
C ALA A 61 5.86 1.05 1.21
N VAL A 62 6.51 0.95 2.38
CA VAL A 62 6.23 -0.08 3.39
C VAL A 62 4.76 -0.05 3.82
N GLU A 63 4.26 1.14 4.18
CA GLU A 63 2.87 1.33 4.60
C GLU A 63 1.87 0.86 3.54
N VAL A 64 2.04 1.30 2.30
CA VAL A 64 1.11 1.04 1.20
C VAL A 64 1.13 -0.44 0.78
N ILE A 65 2.31 -1.08 0.77
CA ILE A 65 2.44 -2.51 0.46
C ILE A 65 1.76 -3.34 1.56
N LEU A 66 1.98 -3.04 2.84
CA LEU A 66 1.29 -3.75 3.92
C LEU A 66 -0.22 -3.54 3.86
N LYS A 67 -0.68 -2.32 3.57
CA LYS A 67 -2.12 -2.05 3.39
C LYS A 67 -2.72 -2.82 2.21
N SER A 68 -1.98 -3.00 1.11
CA SER A 68 -2.45 -3.83 0.00
C SER A 68 -2.72 -5.27 0.44
N TYR A 69 -1.86 -5.85 1.30
CA TYR A 69 -2.05 -7.18 1.86
C TYR A 69 -3.34 -7.25 2.69
N LEU A 70 -3.52 -6.32 3.64
CA LEU A 70 -4.71 -6.27 4.49
C LEU A 70 -6.00 -6.18 3.67
N VAL A 71 -6.04 -5.32 2.64
CA VAL A 71 -7.20 -5.17 1.78
C VAL A 71 -7.45 -6.42 0.95
N ALA A 72 -6.41 -7.04 0.38
CA ALA A 72 -6.56 -8.29 -0.37
C ALA A 72 -7.13 -9.42 0.50
N LYS A 73 -6.86 -9.39 1.81
CA LYS A 73 -7.41 -10.31 2.82
C LYS A 73 -8.80 -9.92 3.32
N GLY A 74 -9.38 -8.83 2.83
CA GLY A 74 -10.76 -8.40 3.12
C GLY A 74 -10.88 -7.26 4.13
N THR A 75 -9.77 -6.62 4.53
CA THR A 75 -9.82 -5.44 5.39
C THR A 75 -10.50 -4.27 4.66
N PRO A 76 -11.56 -3.65 5.21
CA PRO A 76 -12.25 -2.53 4.54
C PRO A 76 -11.37 -1.28 4.42
N LYS A 77 -11.53 -0.53 3.31
CA LYS A 77 -10.79 0.73 3.08
C LYS A 77 -10.96 1.74 4.20
N SER A 78 -12.17 1.85 4.74
CA SER A 78 -12.52 2.75 5.85
C SER A 78 -11.74 2.46 7.13
N LYS A 79 -11.20 1.25 7.31
CA LYS A 79 -10.35 0.90 8.46
C LYS A 79 -8.91 1.41 8.28
N LEU A 80 -8.41 1.50 7.04
CA LEU A 80 -7.03 1.90 6.76
C LEU A 80 -6.71 3.36 7.13
N GLY A 81 -7.72 4.23 7.11
CA GLY A 81 -7.58 5.64 7.50
C GLY A 81 -7.76 5.89 9.00
N LYS A 82 -8.04 4.84 9.80
CA LYS A 82 -8.33 4.94 11.23
C LYS A 82 -7.19 4.36 12.06
N ARG A 83 -7.04 4.82 13.30
CA ARG A 83 -6.09 4.20 14.24
C ARG A 83 -6.49 2.74 14.51
N PRO A 84 -5.53 1.81 14.65
CA PRO A 84 -4.08 2.04 14.59
C PRO A 84 -3.48 2.03 13.16
N LEU A 85 -4.25 1.72 12.11
CA LEU A 85 -3.74 1.49 10.76
C LEU A 85 -3.44 2.74 9.93
N ARG A 86 -3.74 3.95 10.46
CA ARG A 86 -3.71 5.19 9.67
C ARG A 86 -2.34 5.48 9.06
N HIS A 87 -1.27 5.53 9.86
CA HIS A 87 0.11 5.85 9.39
C HIS A 87 1.21 5.16 10.22
N ASP A 88 0.86 4.15 11.02
CA ASP A 88 1.83 3.45 11.87
C ASP A 88 2.23 2.13 11.19
N THR A 89 3.38 2.13 10.51
CA THR A 89 3.88 0.96 9.78
C THR A 89 4.11 -0.26 10.68
N GLY A 90 4.47 -0.05 11.95
CA GLY A 90 4.66 -1.13 12.92
C GLY A 90 3.33 -1.82 13.26
N GLN A 91 2.28 -1.03 13.52
CA GLN A 91 0.94 -1.55 13.78
C GLN A 91 0.32 -2.21 12.55
N VAL A 92 0.52 -1.63 11.36
CA VAL A 92 0.04 -2.24 10.11
C VAL A 92 0.77 -3.57 9.87
N PHE A 93 2.08 -3.65 10.11
CA PHE A 93 2.84 -4.89 9.99
C PHE A 93 2.32 -5.97 10.96
N ALA A 94 2.12 -5.61 12.23
CA ALA A 94 1.58 -6.52 13.23
C ALA A 94 0.18 -7.05 12.86
N GLU A 95 -0.67 -6.22 12.26
CA GLU A 95 -1.97 -6.65 11.75
C GLU A 95 -1.82 -7.61 10.55
N CYS A 96 -0.86 -7.37 9.65
CA CYS A 96 -0.56 -8.30 8.56
C CYS A 96 -0.09 -9.66 9.09
N GLU A 97 0.81 -9.69 10.08
CA GLU A 97 1.26 -10.93 10.74
C GLU A 97 0.08 -11.70 11.35
N LYS A 98 -0.83 -11.01 12.06
CA LYS A 98 -2.06 -11.62 12.59
C LYS A 98 -2.94 -12.24 11.51
N GLN A 99 -2.91 -11.69 10.29
CA GLN A 99 -3.66 -12.22 9.14
C GLN A 99 -2.86 -13.26 8.32
N GLY A 100 -1.67 -13.65 8.80
CA GLY A 100 -0.85 -14.73 8.26
C GLY A 100 0.26 -14.29 7.31
N LEU A 101 0.64 -13.01 7.30
CA LEU A 101 1.83 -12.58 6.56
C LEU A 101 3.09 -13.15 7.23
N VAL A 102 3.94 -13.80 6.43
CA VAL A 102 5.29 -14.23 6.83
C VAL A 102 6.27 -13.64 5.83
N VAL A 103 7.24 -12.87 6.32
CA VAL A 103 8.32 -12.29 5.50
C VAL A 103 9.61 -13.04 5.80
N ALA A 104 10.33 -13.45 4.76
CA ALA A 104 11.54 -14.25 4.92
C ALA A 104 12.66 -13.47 5.65
N ASP A 105 12.82 -12.19 5.31
CA ASP A 105 13.81 -11.31 5.92
C ASP A 105 13.36 -10.89 7.33
N GLN A 106 14.13 -11.30 8.34
CA GLN A 106 13.84 -11.04 9.75
C GLN A 106 13.96 -9.57 10.14
N MET A 107 14.68 -8.77 9.36
CA MET A 107 14.85 -7.33 9.62
C MET A 107 13.63 -6.51 9.20
N MET A 108 12.72 -7.07 8.38
CA MET A 108 11.56 -6.32 7.89
C MET A 108 10.67 -5.82 9.03
N LYS A 109 10.48 -6.62 10.08
CA LYS A 109 9.69 -6.21 11.26
C LYS A 109 10.34 -5.05 12.00
N ALA A 110 11.65 -5.12 12.21
CA ALA A 110 12.42 -4.06 12.86
C ALA A 110 12.38 -2.77 12.03
N LEU A 111 12.52 -2.88 10.70
CA LEU A 111 12.42 -1.75 9.78
C LEU A 111 11.04 -1.09 9.86
N ALA A 112 9.95 -1.87 9.84
CA ALA A 112 8.59 -1.33 9.94
C ALA A 112 8.34 -0.57 11.26
N ILE A 113 8.86 -1.07 12.38
CA ILE A 113 8.78 -0.41 13.70
C ILE A 113 9.61 0.88 13.71
N GLN A 114 10.84 0.83 13.20
CA GLN A 114 11.71 2.01 13.15
C GLN A 114 11.12 3.12 12.27
N LEU A 115 10.55 2.77 11.12
CA LEU A 115 9.89 3.74 10.24
C LEU A 115 8.65 4.37 10.87
N ALA A 116 7.91 3.63 11.70
CA ALA A 116 6.79 4.17 12.44
C ALA A 116 7.26 5.23 13.44
N HIS A 117 8.36 4.94 14.16
CA HIS A 117 8.96 5.89 15.10
C HIS A 117 9.50 7.14 14.40
N VAL A 118 10.26 6.96 13.32
CA VAL A 118 10.87 8.04 12.51
C VAL A 118 9.84 8.95 11.81
N ASN A 119 8.61 8.48 11.61
CA ASN A 119 7.55 9.24 10.94
C ASN A 119 6.39 9.61 11.87
N GLN A 120 6.52 9.36 13.18
CA GLN A 120 5.42 9.47 14.16
C GLN A 120 4.83 10.89 14.20
N ASP A 121 5.68 11.91 14.23
CA ASP A 121 5.29 13.33 14.31
C ASP A 121 5.57 14.07 13.00
N TYR A 122 5.58 13.32 11.89
CA TYR A 122 5.91 13.82 10.56
C TYR A 122 7.34 14.35 10.45
N ASP A 123 8.26 13.82 11.23
CA ASP A 123 9.66 14.28 11.35
C ASP A 123 10.45 14.20 10.04
N LEU A 124 10.06 13.30 9.13
CA LEU A 124 10.61 13.23 7.77
C LEU A 124 10.21 14.42 6.89
N ARG A 125 9.24 15.23 7.31
CA ARG A 125 8.70 16.37 6.58
C ARG A 125 8.92 17.70 7.29
N TYR A 126 8.89 17.70 8.61
CA TYR A 126 8.98 18.91 9.41
C TYR A 126 10.08 18.81 10.46
N PRO A 127 10.84 19.88 10.70
CA PRO A 127 11.80 19.91 11.79
C PRO A 127 11.07 19.92 13.13
N THR A 128 11.16 18.82 13.87
CA THR A 128 10.56 18.66 15.21
C THR A 128 11.61 18.68 16.32
N GLY A 129 12.88 18.88 15.98
CA GLY A 129 14.01 18.84 16.92
C GLY A 129 14.52 17.43 17.22
N PHE A 130 13.99 16.40 16.55
CA PHE A 130 14.43 15.02 16.70
C PHE A 130 15.60 14.69 15.75
N ASN A 131 16.63 14.00 16.27
CA ASN A 131 17.72 13.50 15.45
C ASN A 131 17.34 12.15 14.83
N LEU A 132 17.02 12.14 13.55
CA LEU A 132 16.57 10.95 12.83
C LEU A 132 17.73 10.01 12.54
N SER A 133 17.90 8.99 13.37
CA SER A 133 18.79 7.86 13.11
C SER A 133 18.08 6.80 12.28
N ILE A 134 18.32 6.80 10.97
CA ILE A 134 17.72 5.86 10.02
C ILE A 134 18.81 4.95 9.42
N PRO A 135 18.58 3.63 9.23
CA PRO A 135 19.59 2.75 8.67
C PRO A 135 19.91 3.17 7.24
N GLY A 136 21.17 3.06 6.84
CA GLY A 136 21.57 3.33 5.45
C GLY A 136 20.78 2.48 4.44
N PRO A 137 20.61 2.93 3.18
CA PRO A 137 19.73 2.29 2.21
C PRO A 137 19.99 0.80 1.97
N LYS A 138 21.26 0.36 2.05
CA LYS A 138 21.65 -1.06 1.94
C LYS A 138 20.99 -1.99 2.96
N HIS A 139 20.54 -1.45 4.09
CA HIS A 139 19.83 -2.20 5.14
C HIS A 139 18.30 -2.08 5.01
N CYS A 140 17.81 -1.22 4.11
CA CYS A 140 16.38 -0.96 3.92
C CYS A 140 15.82 -1.71 2.70
N VAL A 141 16.60 -1.79 1.61
CA VAL A 141 16.16 -2.40 0.35
C VAL A 141 15.88 -3.91 0.50
N PRO A 142 16.80 -4.76 1.01
CA PRO A 142 16.55 -6.20 1.05
C PRO A 142 15.32 -6.61 1.87
N PRO A 143 15.05 -6.03 3.06
CA PRO A 143 13.84 -6.36 3.80
C PRO A 143 12.55 -5.97 3.04
N LEU A 144 12.56 -4.83 2.35
CA LEU A 144 11.40 -4.38 1.57
C LEU A 144 11.20 -5.22 0.31
N ASP A 145 12.26 -5.66 -0.36
CA ASP A 145 12.17 -6.65 -1.45
C ASP A 145 11.56 -7.97 -0.96
N ALA A 146 11.98 -8.44 0.22
CA ALA A 146 11.40 -9.63 0.84
C ALA A 146 9.92 -9.44 1.20
N LEU A 147 9.52 -8.26 1.67
CA LEU A 147 8.12 -7.92 1.90
C LEU A 147 7.31 -7.96 0.60
N ILE A 148 7.82 -7.36 -0.48
CA ILE A 148 7.17 -7.39 -1.79
C ILE A 148 7.03 -8.84 -2.27
N ALA A 149 8.06 -9.65 -2.14
CA ALA A 149 8.03 -11.07 -2.53
C ALA A 149 6.97 -11.87 -1.74
N ALA A 150 6.77 -11.56 -0.45
CA ALA A 150 5.76 -12.19 0.38
C ALA A 150 4.32 -11.73 0.06
N VAL A 151 4.14 -10.45 -0.26
CA VAL A 151 2.82 -9.84 -0.46
C VAL A 151 2.30 -10.00 -1.89
N ALA A 152 3.17 -9.80 -2.88
CA ALA A 152 2.77 -9.64 -4.27
C ALA A 152 1.96 -10.81 -4.84
N PRO A 153 2.34 -12.08 -4.68
CA PRO A 153 1.62 -13.19 -5.31
C PRO A 153 0.14 -13.26 -4.90
N GLY A 154 -0.14 -13.01 -3.62
CA GLY A 154 -1.49 -13.02 -3.08
C GLY A 154 -2.33 -11.84 -3.57
N VAL A 155 -1.75 -10.64 -3.56
CA VAL A 155 -2.43 -9.41 -3.98
C VAL A 155 -2.65 -9.39 -5.50
N GLU A 156 -1.66 -9.76 -6.30
CA GLU A 156 -1.76 -9.80 -7.76
C GLU A 156 -2.80 -10.81 -8.23
N LYS A 157 -2.84 -12.02 -7.63
CA LYS A 157 -3.90 -12.99 -7.90
C LYS A 157 -5.28 -12.42 -7.57
N ALA A 158 -5.42 -11.77 -6.41
CA ALA A 158 -6.68 -11.16 -6.00
C ALA A 158 -7.11 -10.05 -6.97
N PHE A 159 -6.15 -9.21 -7.40
CA PHE A 159 -6.35 -8.13 -8.35
C PHE A 159 -6.80 -8.64 -9.72
N ILE A 160 -6.13 -9.64 -10.28
CA ILE A 160 -6.50 -10.26 -11.57
C ILE A 160 -7.93 -10.80 -11.53
N ILE A 161 -8.30 -11.52 -10.46
CA ILE A 161 -9.67 -12.03 -10.28
C ILE A 161 -10.68 -10.87 -10.23
N ALA A 162 -10.35 -9.77 -9.54
CA ALA A 162 -11.21 -8.60 -9.45
C ALA A 162 -11.40 -7.90 -10.80
N GLN A 163 -10.32 -7.78 -11.58
CA GLN A 163 -10.35 -7.20 -12.92
C GLN A 163 -11.19 -8.03 -13.90
N ILE A 164 -11.06 -9.37 -13.85
CA ILE A 164 -11.88 -10.29 -14.65
C ILE A 164 -13.36 -10.13 -14.27
N GLN A 165 -13.67 -10.13 -12.97
CA GLN A 165 -15.04 -9.98 -12.49
C GLN A 165 -15.62 -8.63 -12.89
N PHE A 166 -14.86 -7.54 -12.72
CA PHE A 166 -15.27 -6.20 -13.11
C PHE A 166 -15.56 -6.13 -14.61
N ALA A 167 -14.70 -6.70 -15.46
CA ALA A 167 -14.91 -6.72 -16.91
C ALA A 167 -16.18 -7.50 -17.29
N ALA A 168 -16.45 -8.62 -16.62
CA ALA A 168 -17.68 -9.39 -16.82
C ALA A 168 -18.92 -8.61 -16.37
N ASP A 169 -18.89 -8.03 -15.17
CA ASP A 169 -20.01 -7.29 -14.59
C ASP A 169 -20.36 -6.04 -15.39
N THR A 170 -19.38 -5.42 -16.05
CA THR A 170 -19.54 -4.13 -16.75
C THR A 170 -19.56 -4.25 -18.26
N GLN A 171 -19.56 -5.47 -18.81
CA GLN A 171 -19.59 -5.71 -20.25
C GLN A 171 -20.78 -5.03 -20.93
N HIS A 172 -21.94 -5.01 -20.27
CA HIS A 172 -23.17 -4.39 -20.75
C HIS A 172 -23.13 -2.85 -20.73
N LEU A 173 -22.12 -2.25 -20.11
CA LEU A 173 -21.92 -0.80 -19.99
C LEU A 173 -20.83 -0.26 -20.93
N ARG A 174 -20.38 -1.07 -21.90
CA ARG A 174 -19.32 -0.69 -22.84
C ARG A 174 -19.65 0.64 -23.54
N GLY A 175 -18.71 1.59 -23.47
CA GLY A 175 -18.89 2.95 -23.99
C GLY A 175 -19.32 4.00 -22.93
N SER A 176 -19.74 3.55 -21.74
CA SER A 176 -19.98 4.42 -20.59
C SER A 176 -18.75 4.56 -19.70
N LYS A 177 -18.65 5.67 -18.96
CA LYS A 177 -17.66 5.83 -17.89
C LYS A 177 -18.16 5.18 -16.60
N ILE A 178 -17.26 4.55 -15.87
CA ILE A 178 -17.53 3.98 -14.55
C ILE A 178 -16.64 4.68 -13.53
N ARG A 179 -17.25 5.16 -12.45
CA ARG A 179 -16.60 5.84 -11.34
C ARG A 179 -16.76 5.03 -10.06
N TRP A 180 -15.72 4.98 -9.24
CA TRP A 180 -15.78 4.43 -7.89
C TRP A 180 -16.58 5.35 -6.97
N SER A 181 -17.51 4.80 -6.20
CA SER A 181 -18.41 5.56 -5.34
C SER A 181 -17.91 5.74 -3.89
N ASP A 182 -16.71 5.24 -3.57
CA ASP A 182 -16.18 5.13 -2.22
C ASP A 182 -14.86 5.87 -1.96
#